data_AF-A0A819T5G0-F1
#
_entry.id   AF-A0A819T5G0-F1
#
_cell.length_a   1.000
_cell.length_b   1.000
_cell.length_c   1.000
_cell.angle_alpha   90.00
_cell.angle_beta   90.00
_cell.angle_gamma   90.00
#
_symmetry.space_group_name_H-M   'P 1'
#
loop_
_entity.id
_entity.type
_entity.pdbx_description
1 polymer ?
#
loop_
_entity_poly.entity_id
_entity_poly.type
_entity_poly.pdbx_seq_one_letter_code
_entity_poly.pdbx_strand_id
1 'polypeptide(L)'
;SNGGIQWPKPIVSSSKAISDLISRVLDDAPAANLFQVSIKANLAINDKDVFELSNGSTSGSILISASTGVAAAWAFNYYLKYIVNSSVYWSGKNIRISNSTLFPIAKPIRIIANDLYRWYGNPCTFSYSAAFWNFSRWEKEIDWMAMNGINLVYATTGIEYIYNKV
;
A
#
# COMPACT_ATOMS: atom_id res chain seq x y z
N SER A 1 30.89 -15.27 15.08
CA SER A 1 30.05 -14.10 15.39
C SER A 1 29.31 -13.70 14.12
N ASN A 2 28.04 -14.07 13.99
CA ASN A 2 27.26 -13.91 12.76
C ASN A 2 26.87 -12.44 12.54
N GLY A 3 27.77 -11.65 11.95
CA GLY A 3 27.55 -10.28 11.52
C GLY A 3 26.75 -10.18 10.21
N GLY A 4 25.67 -10.95 10.09
CA GLY A 4 24.75 -10.81 8.96
C GLY A 4 24.00 -9.48 9.08
N ILE A 5 23.86 -8.75 7.97
CA ILE A 5 23.04 -7.53 7.89
C ILE A 5 21.64 -7.89 8.37
N GLN A 6 21.23 -7.38 9.53
CA GLN A 6 19.86 -7.51 10.00
C GLN A 6 19.02 -6.47 9.28
N TRP A 7 18.20 -6.94 8.36
CA TRP A 7 17.21 -6.09 7.69
C TRP A 7 16.13 -5.67 8.68
N PRO A 8 15.70 -4.40 8.65
CA PRO A 8 14.65 -3.91 9.54
C PRO A 8 13.36 -4.67 9.28
N LYS A 9 12.66 -5.06 10.37
CA LYS A 9 11.34 -5.68 10.26
C LYS A 9 10.34 -4.69 9.64
N PRO A 10 9.38 -5.15 8.83
CA PRO A 10 8.34 -4.30 8.27
C PRO A 10 7.64 -3.51 9.38
N ILE A 11 7.62 -2.18 9.25
CA ILE A 11 6.97 -1.30 10.23
C ILE A 11 5.47 -1.56 10.17
N VAL A 12 4.86 -1.79 11.34
CA VAL A 12 3.40 -1.83 11.47
C VAL A 12 2.88 -0.40 11.27
N SER A 13 2.51 -0.08 10.04
CA SER A 13 1.83 1.19 9.74
C SER A 13 0.47 1.24 10.44
N SER A 14 0.01 2.44 10.76
CA SER A 14 -1.28 2.65 11.41
C SER A 14 -2.44 2.43 10.44
N SER A 15 -3.56 1.91 10.92
CA SER A 15 -4.79 1.76 10.11
C SER A 15 -5.23 3.09 9.51
N LYS A 16 -5.02 4.19 10.23
CA LYS A 16 -5.29 5.56 9.78
C LYS A 16 -4.53 5.93 8.50
N ALA A 17 -3.24 5.61 8.41
CA ALA A 17 -2.46 5.92 7.21
C ALA A 17 -3.03 5.24 5.95
N ILE A 18 -3.62 4.05 6.11
CA ILE A 18 -4.26 3.32 5.02
C ILE A 18 -5.63 3.90 4.69
N SER A 19 -6.42 4.31 5.69
CA SER A 19 -7.66 5.04 5.47
C SER A 19 -7.43 6.35 4.70
N ASP A 20 -6.36 7.09 5.04
CA ASP A 20 -5.97 8.32 4.34
C ASP A 20 -5.54 8.01 2.89
N LEU A 21 -4.78 6.93 2.67
CA LEU A 21 -4.42 6.46 1.32
C LEU A 21 -5.65 6.13 0.48
N ILE A 22 -6.60 5.36 1.04
CA ILE A 22 -7.84 4.99 0.34
C ILE A 22 -8.62 6.25 -0.05
N SER A 23 -8.71 7.22 0.87
CA SER A 23 -9.39 8.49 0.62
C SER A 23 -8.72 9.27 -0.52
N ARG A 24 -7.39 9.43 -0.50
CA ARG A 24 -6.64 10.07 -1.60
C ARG A 24 -6.80 9.35 -2.94
N VAL A 25 -6.78 8.02 -2.96
CA VAL A 25 -6.91 7.24 -4.20
C VAL A 25 -8.33 7.36 -4.77
N LEU A 26 -9.34 7.44 -3.92
CA LEU A 26 -10.74 7.58 -4.33
C LEU A 26 -11.20 9.05 -4.46
N ASP A 27 -10.29 10.03 -4.35
CA ASP A 27 -10.59 11.47 -4.37
C ASP A 27 -11.60 11.90 -3.28
N ASP A 28 -11.38 11.43 -2.04
CA ASP A 28 -12.21 11.70 -0.85
C ASP A 28 -13.70 11.32 -1.04
N ALA A 29 -13.99 10.34 -1.89
CA ALA A 29 -15.34 9.86 -2.12
C ALA A 29 -15.95 9.25 -0.83
N PRO A 30 -17.28 9.37 -0.62
CA PRO A 30 -17.99 8.69 0.47
C PRO A 30 -17.72 7.17 0.56
N ALA A 31 -17.34 6.56 -0.57
CA ALA A 31 -16.95 5.17 -0.67
C ALA A 31 -15.70 4.80 0.15
N ALA A 32 -14.79 5.76 0.45
CA ALA A 32 -13.61 5.52 1.28
C ALA A 32 -14.00 5.07 2.70
N ASN A 33 -15.09 5.61 3.25
CA ASN A 33 -15.60 5.27 4.58
C ASN A 33 -16.20 3.86 4.67
N LEU A 34 -16.46 3.22 3.53
CA LEU A 34 -16.97 1.85 3.45
C LEU A 34 -15.84 0.82 3.56
N PHE A 35 -14.58 1.23 3.54
CA PHE A 35 -13.43 0.37 3.78
C PHE A 35 -13.05 0.38 5.26
N GLN A 36 -13.26 -0.76 5.91
CA GLN A 36 -12.83 -1.00 7.28
C GLN A 36 -11.44 -1.63 7.24
N VAL A 37 -10.44 -1.02 7.90
CA VAL A 37 -9.05 -1.50 7.88
C VAL A 37 -8.64 -2.01 9.25
N SER A 38 -8.17 -3.26 9.31
CA SER A 38 -7.67 -3.93 10.52
C SER A 38 -6.27 -4.47 10.29
N ILE A 39 -5.28 -3.91 10.97
CA ILE A 39 -3.90 -4.38 10.90
C ILE A 39 -3.62 -5.31 12.08
N LYS A 40 -3.25 -6.55 11.77
CA LYS A 40 -3.07 -7.66 12.71
C LYS A 40 -1.76 -8.36 12.39
N ALA A 41 -0.69 -8.00 13.10
CA ALA A 41 0.66 -8.53 12.84
C ALA A 41 0.75 -10.06 12.93
N ASN A 42 -0.11 -10.69 13.73
CA ASN A 42 -0.20 -12.15 13.87
C ASN A 42 -0.77 -12.88 12.63
N LEU A 43 -1.27 -12.15 11.62
CA LEU A 43 -1.66 -12.74 10.33
C LEU A 43 -0.46 -13.15 9.47
N ALA A 44 0.73 -12.60 9.73
CA ALA A 44 1.94 -12.91 8.99
C ALA A 44 2.27 -14.41 9.10
N ILE A 45 2.68 -15.01 7.98
CA ILE A 45 3.11 -16.41 7.93
C ILE A 45 4.58 -16.43 7.50
N ASN A 46 5.46 -16.98 8.33
CA ASN A 46 6.91 -17.07 8.06
C ASN A 46 7.51 -15.72 7.65
N ASP A 47 7.18 -14.66 8.40
CA ASP A 47 7.57 -13.26 8.12
C ASP A 47 7.07 -12.69 6.79
N LYS A 48 6.20 -13.40 6.06
CA LYS A 48 5.60 -12.92 4.82
C LYS A 48 4.32 -12.15 5.11
N ASP A 49 4.12 -11.11 4.31
CA ASP A 49 2.92 -10.31 4.35
C ASP A 49 1.68 -11.12 3.95
N VAL A 50 0.58 -10.93 4.66
CA VAL A 50 -0.68 -11.59 4.41
C VAL A 50 -1.79 -10.56 4.44
N PHE A 51 -2.74 -10.69 3.52
CA PHE A 51 -3.99 -9.94 3.60
C PHE A 51 -5.20 -10.82 3.35
N GLU A 52 -6.33 -10.35 3.88
CA GLU A 52 -7.64 -10.94 3.80
C GLU A 52 -8.66 -9.86 3.41
N LEU A 53 -9.55 -10.19 2.49
CA LEU A 53 -10.66 -9.35 2.06
C LEU A 53 -11.97 -10.08 2.32
N SER A 54 -12.90 -9.41 3.00
CA SER A 54 -14.26 -9.91 3.23
C SER A 54 -15.27 -8.77 3.15
N ASN A 55 -16.56 -9.11 3.13
CA ASN A 55 -17.58 -8.10 3.41
C ASN A 55 -17.43 -7.63 4.86
N GLY A 56 -17.66 -6.33 5.09
CA GLY A 56 -17.58 -5.72 6.40
C GLY A 56 -18.84 -5.94 7.24
N SER A 57 -18.82 -5.40 8.46
CA SER A 57 -19.94 -5.54 9.42
C SER A 57 -21.19 -4.76 9.00
N THR A 58 -21.03 -3.72 8.18
CA THR A 58 -22.11 -2.88 7.67
C THR A 58 -22.46 -3.29 6.25
N SER A 59 -23.74 -3.26 5.89
CA SER A 59 -24.17 -3.56 4.51
C SER A 59 -23.43 -2.65 3.51
N GLY A 60 -22.85 -3.25 2.48
CA GLY A 60 -22.10 -2.53 1.44
C GLY A 60 -20.68 -2.06 1.85
N SER A 61 -20.18 -2.47 3.01
CA SER A 61 -18.80 -2.21 3.45
C SER A 61 -17.87 -3.40 3.15
N ILE A 62 -16.56 -3.13 3.04
CA ILE A 62 -15.51 -4.12 2.82
C ILE A 62 -14.53 -4.06 4.00
N LEU A 63 -14.19 -5.22 4.54
CA LEU A 63 -13.19 -5.38 5.58
C LEU A 63 -11.87 -5.83 4.94
N ILE A 64 -10.82 -5.04 5.20
CA ILE A 64 -9.43 -5.34 4.88
C ILE A 64 -8.74 -5.74 6.17
N SER A 65 -8.31 -7.00 6.28
CA SER A 65 -7.46 -7.48 7.38
C SER A 65 -6.08 -7.81 6.85
N ALA A 66 -5.01 -7.27 7.45
CA ALA A 66 -3.66 -7.49 6.91
C ALA A 66 -2.57 -7.53 7.99
N SER A 67 -1.43 -8.16 7.68
CA SER A 67 -0.26 -8.22 8.56
C SER A 67 0.40 -6.86 8.78
N THR A 68 0.49 -6.06 7.72
CA THR A 68 1.15 -4.75 7.68
C THR A 68 0.31 -3.75 6.90
N GLY A 69 0.64 -2.46 6.98
CA GLY A 69 -0.06 -1.44 6.17
C GLY A 69 0.18 -1.59 4.67
N VAL A 70 1.39 -2.02 4.26
CA VAL A 70 1.68 -2.31 2.85
C VAL A 70 0.81 -3.47 2.36
N ALA A 71 0.64 -4.52 3.18
CA ALA A 71 -0.28 -5.61 2.85
C ALA A 71 -1.75 -5.13 2.77
N ALA A 72 -2.17 -4.18 3.62
CA ALA A 72 -3.50 -3.59 3.55
C ALA A 72 -3.72 -2.73 2.28
N ALA A 73 -2.74 -1.90 1.91
CA ALA A 73 -2.79 -1.13 0.67
C ALA A 73 -2.79 -2.04 -0.57
N TRP A 74 -2.03 -3.13 -0.52
CA TRP A 74 -2.04 -4.16 -1.56
C TRP A 74 -3.40 -4.85 -1.66
N ALA A 75 -4.03 -5.18 -0.54
CA ALA A 75 -5.39 -5.74 -0.50
C ALA A 75 -6.42 -4.80 -1.14
N PHE A 76 -6.34 -3.50 -0.84
CA PHE A 76 -7.18 -2.49 -1.46
C PHE A 76 -7.00 -2.44 -2.98
N ASN A 77 -5.75 -2.43 -3.46
CA ASN A 77 -5.48 -2.47 -4.90
C ASN A 77 -5.97 -3.77 -5.55
N TYR A 78 -5.84 -4.91 -4.86
CA TYR A 78 -6.38 -6.19 -5.31
C TYR A 78 -7.90 -6.12 -5.48
N TYR A 79 -8.61 -5.56 -4.51
CA TYR A 79 -10.05 -5.34 -4.59
C TYR A 79 -10.42 -4.48 -5.80
N LEU A 80 -9.76 -3.33 -5.99
CA LEU A 80 -9.97 -2.47 -7.15
C LEU A 80 -9.77 -3.23 -8.46
N LYS A 81 -8.67 -3.98 -8.58
CA LYS A 81 -8.31 -4.68 -9.82
C LYS A 81 -9.24 -5.83 -10.15
N TYR A 82 -9.51 -6.71 -9.20
CA TYR A 82 -10.18 -8.00 -9.47
C TYR A 82 -11.68 -7.98 -9.22
N ILE A 83 -12.17 -7.09 -8.34
CA ILE A 83 -13.61 -7.02 -8.02
C ILE A 83 -14.26 -5.84 -8.75
N VAL A 84 -13.62 -4.66 -8.76
CA VAL A 84 -14.18 -3.44 -9.37
C VAL A 84 -13.76 -3.27 -10.84
N ASN A 85 -12.80 -4.06 -11.32
CA ASN A 85 -12.19 -3.89 -12.65
C ASN A 85 -11.67 -2.46 -12.89
N SER A 86 -11.03 -1.92 -11.85
CA SER A 86 -10.39 -0.61 -11.79
C SER A 86 -8.87 -0.76 -11.77
N SER A 87 -8.13 0.29 -12.11
CA SER A 87 -6.67 0.23 -12.17
C SER A 87 -6.04 1.56 -11.80
N VAL A 88 -4.99 1.52 -10.98
CA VAL A 88 -4.14 2.66 -10.66
C VAL A 88 -2.77 2.44 -11.30
N TYR A 89 -2.33 3.39 -12.09
CA TYR A 89 -1.10 3.34 -12.87
C TYR A 89 -0.24 4.58 -12.55
N TRP A 90 1.03 4.52 -12.93
CA TRP A 90 2.00 5.56 -12.59
C TRP A 90 1.60 6.97 -13.11
N SER A 91 0.93 7.03 -14.27
CA SER A 91 0.48 8.27 -14.90
C SER A 91 -0.96 8.68 -14.56
N GLY A 92 -1.72 7.87 -13.80
CA GLY A 92 -3.13 8.16 -13.54
C GLY A 92 -3.91 6.98 -12.96
N LYS A 93 -5.24 7.07 -13.01
CA LYS A 93 -6.14 6.03 -12.46
C LYS A 93 -7.43 5.94 -13.26
N ASN A 94 -8.00 4.73 -13.31
CA ASN A 94 -9.34 4.44 -13.79
C ASN A 94 -10.09 3.73 -12.65
N ILE A 95 -10.99 4.45 -11.98
CA ILE A 95 -11.74 3.93 -10.84
C ILE A 95 -13.22 3.96 -11.20
N ARG A 96 -13.85 2.78 -11.16
CA ARG A 96 -15.24 2.55 -11.55
C ARG A 96 -16.17 2.40 -10.35
N ILE A 97 -15.88 3.13 -9.28
CA ILE A 97 -16.74 3.20 -8.10
C ILE A 97 -17.65 4.42 -8.29
N SER A 98 -18.89 4.18 -8.72
CA SER A 98 -19.83 5.26 -9.04
C SER A 98 -20.85 5.56 -7.94
N ASN A 99 -20.95 4.71 -6.91
CA ASN A 99 -22.01 4.76 -5.92
C ASN A 99 -21.44 4.69 -4.49
N SER A 100 -22.22 5.13 -3.51
CA SER A 100 -21.97 4.94 -2.06
C SER A 100 -22.08 3.48 -1.61
N THR A 101 -21.84 2.51 -2.51
CA THR A 101 -21.93 1.08 -2.24
C THR A 101 -20.80 0.37 -2.96
N LEU A 102 -20.03 -0.43 -2.22
CA LEU A 102 -18.96 -1.24 -2.76
C LEU A 102 -19.52 -2.55 -3.36
N PHE A 103 -18.82 -3.09 -4.36
CA PHE A 103 -19.13 -4.41 -4.92
C PHE A 103 -18.85 -5.48 -3.86
N PRO A 104 -19.83 -6.36 -3.55
CA PRO A 104 -19.66 -7.37 -2.51
C PRO A 104 -18.68 -8.46 -2.94
N ILE A 105 -18.02 -9.06 -1.95
CA ILE A 105 -17.12 -10.19 -2.12
C ILE A 105 -17.91 -11.48 -1.87
N ALA A 106 -17.95 -12.37 -2.87
CA ALA A 106 -18.72 -13.61 -2.79
C ALA A 106 -18.16 -14.60 -1.76
N LYS A 107 -16.83 -14.69 -1.65
CA LYS A 107 -16.12 -15.55 -0.69
C LYS A 107 -14.91 -14.81 -0.13
N PRO A 108 -14.61 -14.91 1.18
CA PRO A 108 -13.41 -14.31 1.74
C PRO A 108 -12.16 -14.70 0.95
N ILE A 109 -11.35 -13.70 0.61
CA ILE A 109 -10.12 -13.88 -0.17
C ILE A 109 -8.96 -13.74 0.79
N ARG A 110 -8.01 -14.67 0.77
CA ARG A 110 -6.79 -14.63 1.56
C ARG A 110 -5.60 -14.81 0.65
N ILE A 111 -4.63 -13.89 0.71
CA ILE A 111 -3.43 -13.92 -0.11
C ILE A 111 -2.21 -13.76 0.79
N ILE A 112 -1.20 -14.60 0.52
CA ILE A 112 0.11 -14.58 1.16
C ILE A 112 1.10 -14.07 0.12
N ALA A 113 1.94 -13.12 0.51
CA ALA A 113 3.04 -12.66 -0.33
C ALA A 113 4.01 -13.81 -0.58
N ASN A 114 4.52 -13.92 -1.82
CA ASN A 114 5.54 -14.92 -2.13
C ASN A 114 6.89 -14.56 -1.52
N ASP A 115 7.20 -13.26 -1.52
CA ASP A 115 8.51 -12.71 -1.15
C ASP A 115 8.46 -11.97 0.19
N LEU A 116 9.57 -12.02 0.92
CA LEU A 116 9.78 -11.24 2.14
C LEU A 116 9.94 -9.75 1.83
N TYR A 117 10.70 -9.44 0.77
CA TYR A 117 10.97 -8.07 0.34
C TYR A 117 10.56 -7.88 -1.12
N ARG A 118 9.84 -6.80 -1.38
CA ARG A 118 9.45 -6.30 -2.70
C ARG A 118 10.12 -4.94 -2.87
N TRP A 119 11.17 -4.94 -3.68
CA TRP A 119 12.10 -3.83 -3.81
C TRP A 119 11.69 -2.85 -4.93
N TYR A 120 11.92 -1.56 -4.72
CA TYR A 120 11.70 -0.51 -5.71
C TYR A 120 12.76 0.59 -5.70
N GLY A 121 13.06 1.10 -6.90
CA GLY A 121 13.90 2.26 -7.15
C GLY A 121 15.32 1.90 -7.57
N ASN A 122 15.73 2.35 -8.76
CA ASN A 122 17.14 2.33 -9.16
C ASN A 122 17.81 3.65 -8.72
N PRO A 123 19.10 3.67 -8.32
CA PRO A 123 19.81 4.93 -8.04
C PRO A 123 19.66 5.98 -9.16
N CYS A 124 19.66 5.55 -10.42
CA CYS A 124 19.47 6.44 -11.56
C CYS A 124 18.07 7.06 -11.64
N THR A 125 17.03 6.41 -11.09
CA THR A 125 15.65 6.92 -11.10
C THR A 125 15.54 8.26 -10.37
N PHE A 126 16.39 8.49 -9.37
CA PHE A 126 16.42 9.73 -8.62
C PHE A 126 16.81 10.92 -9.49
N SER A 127 17.77 10.75 -10.40
CA SER A 127 18.21 11.80 -11.31
C SER A 127 17.33 11.92 -12.55
N TYR A 128 16.89 10.79 -13.13
CA TYR A 128 16.14 10.82 -14.40
C TYR A 128 14.66 11.15 -14.24
N SER A 129 14.04 10.76 -13.13
CA SER A 129 12.58 10.88 -12.97
C SER A 129 12.20 11.73 -11.76
N ALA A 130 12.86 11.54 -10.61
CA ALA A 130 12.42 12.14 -9.34
C ALA A 130 13.09 13.48 -8.99
N ALA A 131 14.05 13.95 -9.78
CA ALA A 131 14.89 15.11 -9.48
C ALA A 131 14.10 16.41 -9.20
N PHE A 132 12.93 16.55 -9.84
CA PHE A 132 12.09 17.75 -9.73
C PHE A 132 10.75 17.48 -9.04
N TRP A 133 10.60 16.34 -8.36
CA TRP A 133 9.36 16.02 -7.68
C TRP A 133 9.20 16.84 -6.40
N ASN A 134 8.04 17.46 -6.26
CA ASN A 134 7.59 18.01 -4.98
C ASN A 134 6.99 16.90 -4.09
N PHE A 135 6.69 17.24 -2.84
CA PHE A 135 6.11 16.28 -1.89
C PHE A 135 4.79 15.67 -2.39
N SER A 136 3.92 16.47 -3.03
CA SER A 136 2.63 15.97 -3.56
C SER A 136 2.83 14.88 -4.63
N ARG A 137 3.86 14.97 -5.47
CA ARG A 137 4.18 13.91 -6.42
C ARG A 137 4.78 12.68 -5.72
N TRP A 138 5.62 12.88 -4.70
CA TRP A 138 6.17 11.81 -3.89
C TRP A 138 5.10 11.04 -3.11
N GLU A 139 4.12 11.72 -2.53
CA GLU A 139 3.00 11.10 -1.82
C GLU A 139 2.22 10.14 -2.73
N LYS A 140 1.92 10.57 -3.96
CA LYS A 140 1.29 9.70 -4.97
C LYS A 140 2.16 8.49 -5.34
N GLU A 141 3.47 8.66 -5.41
CA GLU A 141 4.38 7.55 -5.67
C GLU A 141 4.41 6.56 -4.50
N ILE A 142 4.46 7.05 -3.26
CA ILE A 142 4.48 6.23 -2.05
C ILE A 142 3.16 5.44 -1.92
N ASP A 143 2.02 6.07 -2.19
CA ASP A 143 0.73 5.41 -2.23
C ASP A 143 0.70 4.31 -3.30
N TRP A 144 1.21 4.61 -4.51
CA TRP A 144 1.32 3.64 -5.59
C TRP A 144 2.25 2.47 -5.22
N MET A 145 3.38 2.74 -4.57
CA MET A 145 4.30 1.71 -4.09
C MET A 145 3.60 0.78 -3.09
N ALA A 146 2.93 1.35 -2.09
CA ALA A 146 2.20 0.58 -1.07
C ALA A 146 1.09 -0.28 -1.70
N MET A 147 0.34 0.26 -2.66
CA MET A 147 -0.70 -0.46 -3.41
C MET A 147 -0.15 -1.61 -4.26
N ASN A 148 1.09 -1.52 -4.71
CA ASN A 148 1.78 -2.62 -5.42
C ASN A 148 2.52 -3.57 -4.46
N GLY A 149 2.41 -3.34 -3.16
CA GLY A 149 3.04 -4.18 -2.14
C GLY A 149 4.54 -3.94 -1.97
N ILE A 150 5.09 -2.85 -2.48
CA ILE A 150 6.52 -2.54 -2.29
C ILE A 150 6.76 -2.20 -0.81
N ASN A 151 7.69 -2.91 -0.18
CA ASN A 151 8.01 -2.74 1.24
C ASN A 151 9.48 -2.39 1.49
N LEU A 152 10.31 -2.33 0.44
CA LEU A 152 11.70 -1.90 0.50
C LEU A 152 11.99 -0.93 -0.63
N VAL A 153 12.39 0.29 -0.30
CA VAL A 153 12.63 1.36 -1.28
C VAL A 153 14.04 1.90 -1.09
N TYR A 154 14.75 2.11 -2.20
CA TYR A 154 16.00 2.87 -2.17
C TYR A 154 15.67 4.35 -1.98
N ALA A 155 16.12 5.00 -0.90
CA ALA A 155 15.75 6.38 -0.56
C ALA A 155 17.00 7.26 -0.38
N THR A 156 17.44 7.93 -1.46
CA THR A 156 18.66 8.75 -1.45
C THR A 156 18.42 10.25 -1.33
N THR A 157 17.18 10.69 -1.41
CA THR A 157 16.81 12.11 -1.34
C THR A 157 17.33 12.75 -0.04
N GLY A 158 18.18 13.77 -0.14
CA GLY A 158 18.67 14.56 0.99
C GLY A 158 19.95 14.05 1.65
N ILE A 159 20.60 13.02 1.08
CA ILE A 159 21.89 12.51 1.54
C ILE A 159 22.99 13.59 1.41
N GLU A 160 22.88 14.51 0.45
CA GLU A 160 23.83 15.61 0.23
C GLU A 160 23.94 16.55 1.44
N TYR A 161 22.83 16.79 2.14
CA TYR A 161 22.82 17.61 3.34
C TYR A 161 23.60 16.96 4.50
N ILE A 162 23.54 15.63 4.60
CA ILE A 162 24.32 14.88 5.59
C ILE A 162 25.80 14.96 5.22
N TYR A 163 26.17 14.76 3.95
CA TYR A 163 27.55 14.91 3.50
C TYR A 163 28.13 16.31 3.76
N ASN A 164 27.34 17.36 3.61
CA ASN A 164 27.79 18.72 3.93
C ASN A 164 27.99 18.97 5.44
N LYS A 165 27.50 18.08 6.30
CA LYS A 165 27.67 18.17 7.77
C LYS A 165 28.81 17.30 8.33
N VAL A 166 29.41 16.46 7.49
CA VAL A 166 30.54 15.58 7.83
C VAL A 166 31.84 16.27 7.45
#